data_AF-A0A966WS51-F1
#
_entry.id   AF-A0A966WS51-F1
#
_cell.length_a   1.000
_cell.length_b   1.000
_cell.length_c   1.000
_cell.angle_alpha   90.00
_cell.angle_beta   90.00
_cell.angle_gamma   90.00
#
_symmetry.space_group_name_H-M   'P 1'
#
loop_
_entity.id
_entity.type
_entity.pdbx_description
1 polymer ?
#
loop_
_entity_poly.entity_id
_entity_poly.type
_entity_poly.pdbx_seq_one_letter_code
_entity_poly.pdbx_strand_id
1 'polypeptide(L)'
;MKSETGNLPPDAGKLAAHWARLRARLRDEVGETEYRNWLRQMVLQTVEGEIALITLPSRFLRDWVRDHYGDRLRILAQAEWPQVKRMDFRVSTAAQATPDTVPADAQQEVEFSMAGEPSGVPAARSSFASPTRQAEARDGDWMAPLDQRLTFDSFVVGKPNEFAHACARRVAERPAMAGFNPLFLYGGVGLGKTHLMHAIAWAIRANHPERPVAYMSAEKFMYRFIGALRGGNTMEFKAQLRSVDVLMIDDLQFLIGKDNTQEEFFHTFNALVDAGKQIVVSADKSPN
;
A
#
# COMPACT_ATOMS: atom_id res chain seq x y z
N MET A 1 -22.56 -43.32 -28.15
CA MET A 1 -22.15 -42.78 -26.84
C MET A 1 -21.00 -43.62 -26.29
N LYS A 2 -19.75 -43.16 -26.44
CA LYS A 2 -18.63 -43.34 -25.49
C LYS A 2 -17.36 -42.72 -26.07
N SER A 3 -16.77 -41.86 -25.23
CA SER A 3 -15.36 -41.43 -25.15
C SER A 3 -14.73 -40.74 -26.36
N GLU A 4 -14.85 -39.41 -26.41
CA GLU A 4 -13.79 -38.54 -26.89
C GLU A 4 -12.84 -38.23 -25.73
N THR A 5 -11.68 -38.88 -25.74
CA THR A 5 -10.51 -38.46 -24.98
C THR A 5 -10.04 -37.12 -25.53
N GLY A 6 -10.27 -36.05 -24.76
CA GLY A 6 -9.81 -34.70 -25.08
C GLY A 6 -8.30 -34.64 -25.21
N ASN A 7 -7.85 -34.49 -26.46
CA ASN A 7 -6.47 -34.24 -26.85
C ASN A 7 -6.06 -32.85 -26.33
N LEU A 8 -5.25 -32.79 -25.26
CA LEU A 8 -4.59 -31.54 -24.85
C LEU A 8 -3.65 -31.08 -25.97
N PRO A 9 -3.69 -29.81 -26.40
CA PRO A 9 -2.83 -29.34 -27.49
C PRO A 9 -1.34 -29.44 -27.09
N PRO A 10 -0.45 -29.81 -28.04
CA PRO A 10 0.95 -30.22 -27.79
C PRO A 10 1.91 -29.14 -27.25
N ASP A 11 1.44 -27.92 -26.92
CA ASP A 11 2.26 -26.80 -26.42
C ASP A 11 1.99 -26.37 -24.97
N ALA A 12 0.98 -26.95 -24.29
CA ALA A 12 0.60 -26.54 -22.94
C ALA A 12 1.71 -26.76 -21.89
N GLY A 13 2.48 -27.85 -22.03
CA GLY A 13 3.58 -28.18 -21.11
C GLY A 13 4.79 -27.25 -21.24
N LYS A 14 5.12 -26.82 -22.47
CA LYS A 14 6.18 -25.84 -22.71
C LYS A 14 5.77 -24.47 -22.16
N LEU A 15 4.54 -24.04 -22.46
CA LEU A 15 4.00 -22.76 -21.98
C LEU A 15 4.08 -22.64 -20.45
N ALA A 16 3.69 -23.69 -19.73
CA ALA A 16 3.77 -23.74 -18.27
C ALA A 16 5.21 -23.63 -17.75
N ALA A 17 6.18 -24.28 -18.40
CA ALA A 17 7.59 -24.21 -18.01
C ALA A 17 8.20 -22.83 -18.25
N HIS A 18 7.90 -22.19 -19.39
CA HIS A 18 8.31 -20.81 -19.68
C HIS A 18 7.70 -19.82 -18.68
N TRP A 19 6.40 -19.96 -18.36
CA TRP A 19 5.74 -19.14 -17.35
C TRP A 19 6.35 -19.30 -15.95
N ALA A 20 6.69 -20.53 -15.56
CA ALA A 20 7.34 -20.79 -14.27
C ALA A 20 8.71 -20.12 -14.16
N ARG A 21 9.52 -20.12 -15.23
CA ARG A 21 10.80 -19.42 -15.28
C ARG A 21 10.65 -17.90 -15.21
N LEU A 22 9.70 -17.34 -15.96
CA LEU A 22 9.39 -15.92 -15.89
C LEU A 22 9.04 -15.51 -14.46
N ARG A 23 8.14 -16.26 -13.82
CA ARG A 23 7.76 -16.02 -12.42
C ARG A 23 8.93 -16.14 -11.45
N ALA A 24 9.81 -17.12 -11.64
CA ALA A 24 10.98 -17.30 -10.78
C ALA A 24 11.95 -16.10 -10.90
N ARG A 25 12.25 -15.67 -12.13
CA ARG A 25 13.09 -14.48 -12.38
C ARG A 25 12.46 -13.21 -11.82
N LEU A 26 11.15 -13.04 -12.04
CA LEU A 26 10.43 -11.90 -11.52
C LEU A 26 10.47 -11.87 -9.99
N ARG A 27 10.35 -13.03 -9.34
CA ARG A 27 10.45 -13.17 -7.88
C ARG A 27 11.85 -12.86 -7.35
N ASP A 28 12.89 -13.31 -8.02
CA ASP A 28 14.27 -13.03 -7.64
C ASP A 28 14.61 -11.53 -7.77
N GLU A 29 13.99 -10.84 -8.75
CA GLU A 29 14.23 -9.42 -9.01
C GLU A 29 13.45 -8.49 -8.08
N VAL A 30 12.17 -8.81 -7.82
CA VAL A 30 11.28 -7.94 -7.03
C VAL A 30 11.30 -8.27 -5.54
N GLY A 31 11.80 -9.46 -5.18
CA GLY A 31 11.76 -9.99 -3.81
C GLY A 31 10.52 -10.86 -3.55
N GLU A 32 10.64 -11.75 -2.56
CA GLU A 32 9.59 -12.72 -2.20
C GLU A 32 8.32 -12.03 -1.70
N THR A 33 8.46 -10.92 -0.98
CA THR A 33 7.34 -10.15 -0.43
C THR A 33 6.50 -9.53 -1.54
N GLU A 34 7.11 -8.73 -2.42
CA GLU A 34 6.47 -8.11 -3.57
C GLU A 34 5.86 -9.16 -4.51
N TYR A 35 6.58 -10.25 -4.76
CA TYR A 35 6.06 -11.32 -5.61
C TYR A 35 4.82 -11.97 -5.01
N ARG A 36 4.87 -12.35 -3.72
CA ARG A 36 3.75 -12.98 -3.02
C ARG A 36 2.51 -12.09 -3.01
N ASN A 37 2.74 -10.80 -2.79
CA ASN A 37 1.72 -9.79 -2.63
C ASN A 37 1.02 -9.47 -3.95
N TRP A 38 1.79 -9.32 -5.04
CA TRP A 38 1.26 -8.68 -6.24
C TRP A 38 1.25 -9.56 -7.49
N LEU A 39 2.25 -10.43 -7.61
CA LEU A 39 2.56 -11.11 -8.86
C LEU A 39 2.15 -12.59 -8.81
N ARG A 40 2.01 -13.16 -7.60
CA ARG A 40 1.61 -14.55 -7.39
C ARG A 40 0.26 -14.90 -8.00
N GLN A 41 -0.68 -13.95 -8.01
CA GLN A 41 -2.05 -14.16 -8.50
C GLN A 41 -2.18 -13.98 -10.02
N MET A 42 -1.10 -13.68 -10.73
CA MET A 42 -1.09 -13.61 -12.19
C MET A 42 -1.19 -15.00 -12.79
N VAL A 43 -2.12 -15.16 -13.72
CA VAL A 43 -2.27 -16.37 -14.51
C VAL A 43 -2.08 -16.02 -15.97
N LEU A 44 -1.09 -16.63 -16.62
CA LEU A 44 -0.96 -16.56 -18.06
C LEU A 44 -2.06 -17.42 -18.69
N GLN A 45 -2.92 -16.80 -19.50
CA GLN A 45 -4.00 -17.48 -20.20
C GLN A 45 -3.52 -17.99 -21.55
N THR A 46 -3.04 -17.08 -22.40
CA THR A 46 -2.61 -17.39 -23.77
C THR A 46 -1.40 -16.55 -24.16
N VAL A 47 -0.63 -17.06 -25.11
CA VAL A 47 0.41 -16.32 -25.83
C VAL A 47 0.11 -16.51 -27.31
N GLU A 48 -0.43 -15.48 -27.94
CA GLU A 48 -0.91 -15.53 -29.32
C GLU A 48 -0.20 -14.45 -30.14
N GLY A 49 0.62 -14.88 -31.10
CA GLY A 49 1.41 -13.98 -31.93
C GLY A 49 2.30 -13.07 -31.08
N GLU A 50 2.03 -11.76 -31.12
CA GLU A 50 2.81 -10.74 -30.41
C GLU A 50 2.25 -10.37 -29.04
N ILE A 51 1.17 -11.00 -28.58
CA ILE A 51 0.46 -10.63 -27.35
C ILE A 51 0.48 -11.80 -26.35
N ALA A 52 0.93 -11.50 -25.12
CA ALA A 52 0.75 -12.39 -23.98
C ALA A 52 -0.39 -11.88 -23.10
N LEU A 53 -1.39 -12.72 -22.85
CA LEU A 53 -2.56 -12.39 -22.05
C LEU A 53 -2.40 -12.92 -20.62
N ILE A 54 -2.36 -12.00 -19.65
CA ILE A 54 -2.38 -12.31 -18.22
C ILE A 54 -3.74 -11.93 -17.64
N THR A 55 -4.28 -12.79 -16.79
CA THR A 55 -5.43 -12.45 -15.97
C THR A 55 -5.05 -12.28 -14.50
N LEU A 56 -5.73 -11.34 -13.85
CA LEU A 56 -5.65 -11.06 -12.43
C LEU A 56 -7.05 -11.10 -11.80
N PRO A 57 -7.16 -11.35 -10.49
CA PRO A 57 -8.46 -11.55 -9.83
C PRO A 57 -9.31 -10.28 -9.68
N SER A 58 -8.76 -9.07 -9.88
CA SER A 58 -9.52 -7.83 -9.74
C SER A 58 -9.01 -6.74 -10.68
N ARG A 59 -9.89 -5.80 -11.05
CA ARG A 59 -9.53 -4.64 -11.89
C ARG A 59 -8.40 -3.82 -11.28
N PHE A 60 -8.43 -3.59 -9.97
CA PHE A 60 -7.38 -2.88 -9.24
C PHE A 60 -6.02 -3.55 -9.41
N LEU A 61 -5.91 -4.85 -9.08
CA LEU A 61 -4.62 -5.55 -9.18
C LEU A 61 -4.13 -5.62 -10.64
N ARG A 62 -5.07 -5.75 -11.59
CA ARG A 62 -4.78 -5.68 -13.03
C ARG A 62 -4.15 -4.34 -13.41
N ASP A 63 -4.78 -3.23 -13.03
CA ASP A 63 -4.30 -1.90 -13.35
C ASP A 63 -2.96 -1.62 -12.67
N TRP A 64 -2.82 -2.00 -11.40
CA TRP A 64 -1.58 -1.83 -10.66
C TRP A 64 -0.40 -2.62 -11.25
N VAL A 65 -0.60 -3.91 -11.56
CA VAL A 65 0.45 -4.76 -12.16
C VAL A 65 0.82 -4.24 -13.55
N ARG A 66 -0.16 -3.79 -14.33
CA ARG A 66 0.10 -3.15 -15.62
C ARG A 66 0.95 -1.90 -15.46
N ASP A 67 0.58 -1.01 -14.55
CA ASP A 67 1.19 0.31 -14.42
C ASP A 67 2.60 0.25 -13.80
N HIS A 68 2.86 -0.70 -12.89
CA HIS A 68 4.14 -0.81 -12.17
C HIS A 68 5.08 -1.89 -12.73
N TYR A 69 4.55 -3.00 -13.24
CA TYR A 69 5.35 -4.14 -13.69
C TYR A 69 5.15 -4.45 -15.18
N GLY A 70 4.29 -3.71 -15.89
CA GLY A 70 3.97 -3.98 -17.29
C GLY A 70 5.20 -4.02 -18.18
N ASP A 71 6.07 -3.02 -18.06
CA ASP A 71 7.32 -2.97 -18.82
C ASP A 71 8.28 -4.10 -18.43
N ARG A 72 8.39 -4.40 -17.13
CA ARG A 72 9.29 -5.47 -16.68
C ARG A 72 8.81 -6.84 -17.13
N LEU A 73 7.52 -7.11 -16.98
CA LEU A 73 6.85 -8.30 -17.45
C LEU A 73 7.00 -8.46 -18.96
N ARG A 74 6.91 -7.37 -19.73
CA ARG A 74 7.14 -7.39 -21.18
C ARG A 74 8.57 -7.81 -21.51
N ILE A 75 9.58 -7.25 -20.83
CA ILE A 75 10.99 -7.62 -21.04
C ILE A 75 11.24 -9.09 -20.69
N LEU A 76 10.72 -9.56 -19.56
CA LEU A 76 10.87 -10.97 -19.16
C LEU A 76 10.09 -11.92 -20.08
N ALA A 77 8.91 -11.51 -20.55
CA ALA A 77 8.14 -12.26 -21.53
C ALA A 77 8.88 -12.35 -22.88
N GLN A 78 9.54 -11.28 -23.33
CA GLN A 78 10.38 -11.30 -24.53
C GLN A 78 11.57 -12.26 -24.45
N ALA A 79 12.12 -12.45 -23.25
CA ALA A 79 13.21 -13.41 -23.05
C ALA A 79 12.74 -14.88 -23.18
N GLU A 80 11.48 -15.18 -22.83
CA GLU A 80 10.91 -16.53 -22.97
C GLU A 80 10.22 -16.74 -24.32
N TRP A 81 9.60 -15.69 -24.86
CA TRP A 81 8.85 -15.66 -26.12
C TRP A 81 9.26 -14.42 -26.94
N PRO A 82 10.30 -14.53 -27.80
CA PRO A 82 10.85 -13.40 -28.55
C PRO A 82 9.84 -12.66 -29.43
N GLN A 83 8.76 -13.35 -29.84
CA GLN A 83 7.68 -12.78 -30.63
C GLN A 83 6.78 -11.81 -29.85
N VAL A 84 6.73 -11.88 -28.52
CA VAL A 84 5.84 -11.05 -27.70
C VAL A 84 6.30 -9.60 -27.71
N LYS A 85 5.46 -8.68 -28.18
CA LYS A 85 5.73 -7.24 -28.15
C LYS A 85 4.86 -6.51 -27.13
N ARG A 86 3.73 -7.09 -26.72
CA ARG A 86 2.78 -6.46 -25.80
C ARG A 86 2.25 -7.43 -24.75
N MET A 87 2.09 -6.93 -23.54
CA MET A 87 1.37 -7.59 -22.45
C MET A 87 -0.07 -7.07 -22.41
N ASP A 88 -1.05 -7.96 -22.48
CA ASP A 88 -2.46 -7.63 -22.22
C ASP A 88 -2.84 -8.13 -20.82
N PHE A 89 -3.57 -7.31 -20.07
CA PHE A 89 -3.97 -7.59 -18.70
C PHE A 89 -5.49 -7.56 -18.61
N ARG A 90 -6.09 -8.64 -18.10
CA ARG A 90 -7.54 -8.77 -17.93
C ARG A 90 -7.91 -9.23 -16.53
N VAL A 91 -9.20 -9.11 -16.20
CA VAL A 91 -9.74 -9.73 -14.99
C VAL A 91 -10.19 -11.15 -15.32
N SER A 92 -9.89 -12.12 -14.46
CA SER A 92 -10.30 -13.52 -14.67
C SER A 92 -11.83 -13.65 -14.74
N THR A 93 -12.36 -14.31 -15.77
CA THR A 93 -13.81 -14.57 -15.94
C THR A 93 -14.37 -15.57 -14.92
N ALA A 94 -13.53 -16.41 -14.31
CA ALA A 94 -13.93 -17.22 -13.15
C ALA A 94 -14.29 -16.38 -11.90
N ALA A 95 -13.93 -15.08 -11.90
CA ALA A 95 -14.37 -14.10 -10.90
C ALA A 95 -15.66 -13.36 -11.30
N GLN A 96 -16.31 -13.72 -12.43
CA GLN A 96 -17.61 -13.13 -12.82
C GLN A 96 -18.80 -13.72 -12.05
N ALA A 97 -18.55 -14.56 -11.04
CA ALA A 97 -19.56 -15.08 -10.12
C ALA A 97 -19.33 -14.59 -8.67
N THR A 98 -18.84 -13.37 -8.48
CA THR A 98 -19.35 -12.44 -7.45
C THR A 98 -19.13 -11.02 -7.99
N PRO A 99 -20.12 -10.12 -7.88
CA PRO A 99 -19.98 -8.76 -8.36
C PRO A 99 -18.92 -8.03 -7.54
N ASP A 100 -18.55 -6.82 -7.99
CA ASP A 100 -17.74 -5.78 -7.35
C ASP A 100 -18.16 -5.42 -5.91
N THR A 101 -18.21 -6.42 -5.04
CA THR A 101 -18.68 -6.39 -3.67
C THR A 101 -17.59 -7.04 -2.83
N VAL A 102 -17.04 -6.24 -1.91
CA VAL A 102 -16.74 -6.78 -0.57
C VAL A 102 -17.99 -7.57 -0.18
N PRO A 103 -17.90 -8.83 0.30
CA PRO A 103 -19.08 -9.62 0.63
C PRO A 103 -20.11 -8.73 1.32
N ALA A 104 -21.33 -8.69 0.81
CA ALA A 104 -22.42 -7.87 1.36
C ALA A 104 -22.73 -8.23 2.83
N ASP A 105 -22.17 -9.33 3.34
CA ASP A 105 -22.14 -9.68 4.76
C ASP A 105 -21.16 -8.84 5.60
N ALA A 106 -20.32 -8.01 4.98
CA ALA A 106 -19.52 -6.97 5.65
C ALA A 106 -20.31 -5.65 5.81
N GLN A 107 -21.59 -5.62 5.42
CA GLN A 107 -22.51 -4.54 5.79
C GLN A 107 -23.09 -4.74 7.21
N GLN A 108 -22.73 -5.82 7.92
CA GLN A 108 -22.84 -5.81 9.38
C GLN A 108 -21.75 -4.89 9.93
N GLU A 109 -22.13 -3.62 10.10
CA GLU A 109 -21.51 -2.62 10.97
C GLU A 109 -20.04 -2.91 11.28
N VAL A 110 -19.16 -2.72 10.29
CA VAL A 110 -17.77 -2.36 10.63
C VAL A 110 -17.79 -0.90 11.04
N GLU A 111 -18.47 -0.61 12.15
CA GLU A 111 -18.22 0.60 12.90
C GLU A 111 -16.72 0.57 13.19
N PHE A 112 -15.98 1.44 12.52
CA PHE A 112 -14.58 1.69 12.82
C PHE A 112 -14.53 2.54 14.10
N SER A 113 -15.20 2.07 15.16
CA SER A 113 -15.15 2.70 16.47
C SER A 113 -13.77 2.45 17.05
N MET A 114 -12.99 3.51 17.09
CA MET A 114 -11.72 3.59 17.81
C MET A 114 -11.95 4.03 19.28
N ALA A 115 -13.21 4.26 19.68
CA ALA A 115 -13.59 4.66 21.02
C ALA A 115 -14.07 3.45 21.83
N GLY A 116 -13.17 2.90 22.63
CA GLY A 116 -13.50 2.02 23.75
C GLY A 116 -12.93 2.63 25.03
N GLU A 117 -13.78 3.22 25.86
CA GLU A 117 -13.45 3.66 27.21
C GLU A 117 -13.21 2.48 28.19
N PRO A 118 -12.51 2.71 29.32
CA PRO A 118 -11.81 1.66 30.05
C PRO A 118 -12.71 0.97 31.07
N SER A 119 -12.64 -0.37 31.13
CA SER A 119 -13.18 -1.11 32.26
C SER A 119 -12.06 -1.76 33.06
N GLY A 120 -11.84 -1.20 34.25
CA GLY A 120 -11.52 -1.95 35.47
C GLY A 120 -10.16 -2.62 35.55
N VAL A 121 -9.19 -1.91 36.13
CA VAL A 121 -8.07 -2.56 36.84
C VAL A 121 -8.64 -3.31 38.05
N PRO A 122 -8.07 -4.47 38.41
CA PRO A 122 -7.47 -4.50 39.73
C PRO A 122 -6.00 -4.88 39.65
N ALA A 123 -5.22 -4.11 40.41
CA ALA A 123 -3.80 -4.29 40.57
C ALA A 123 -3.47 -5.67 41.12
N ALA A 124 -2.53 -6.36 40.46
CA ALA A 124 -1.68 -7.33 41.14
C ALA A 124 -0.29 -7.28 40.48
N ARG A 125 0.68 -6.87 41.31
CA ARG A 125 2.11 -6.80 41.01
C ARG A 125 2.63 -8.18 40.65
N SER A 126 3.45 -8.28 39.61
CA SER A 126 4.58 -9.21 39.64
C SER A 126 5.70 -8.71 38.74
N SER A 127 6.77 -8.33 39.42
CA SER A 127 8.12 -8.08 38.93
C SER A 127 8.68 -9.28 38.18
N PHE A 128 9.20 -9.11 36.96
CA PHE A 128 10.41 -9.83 36.54
C PHE A 128 11.18 -9.03 35.47
N ALA A 129 12.44 -8.78 35.83
CA ALA A 129 13.62 -8.41 35.07
C ALA A 129 13.54 -8.40 33.53
N SER A 130 14.06 -7.32 32.95
CA SER A 130 14.57 -7.31 31.57
C SER A 130 15.60 -8.41 31.36
N PRO A 131 15.59 -9.01 30.17
CA PRO A 131 16.83 -8.98 29.41
C PRO A 131 16.57 -8.38 28.03
N THR A 132 17.42 -7.40 27.70
CA THR A 132 17.75 -6.90 26.38
C THR A 132 17.66 -8.03 25.35
N ARG A 133 16.58 -8.05 24.56
CA ARG A 133 16.52 -8.76 23.29
C ARG A 133 16.50 -7.72 22.20
N GLN A 134 17.59 -7.71 21.44
CA GLN A 134 17.78 -7.03 20.18
C GLN A 134 16.46 -6.98 19.40
N ALA A 135 15.90 -5.78 19.30
CA ALA A 135 14.84 -5.43 18.37
C ALA A 135 15.48 -5.23 16.99
N GLU A 136 16.06 -6.30 16.44
CA GLU A 136 16.43 -6.37 15.04
C GLU A 136 15.52 -7.43 14.40
N ALA A 137 14.79 -7.00 13.37
CA ALA A 137 13.87 -7.77 12.53
C ALA A 137 12.43 -8.00 13.04
N ARG A 138 11.66 -6.92 13.30
CA ARG A 138 10.18 -6.92 13.10
C ARG A 138 9.55 -5.62 12.53
N ASP A 139 10.34 -4.60 12.17
CA ASP A 139 9.82 -3.28 11.73
C ASP A 139 9.93 -2.95 10.23
N GLY A 140 10.38 -3.90 9.40
CA GLY A 140 10.89 -3.57 8.05
C GLY A 140 9.88 -3.51 6.89
N ASP A 141 8.64 -3.99 7.04
CA ASP A 141 7.76 -4.26 5.87
C ASP A 141 6.50 -3.36 5.80
N TRP A 142 6.16 -2.66 6.89
CA TRP A 142 5.00 -1.74 6.94
C TRP A 142 5.31 -0.38 6.31
N MET A 143 6.47 0.16 6.62
CA MET A 143 6.83 1.55 6.34
C MET A 143 7.71 1.62 5.10
N ALA A 144 7.45 2.57 4.21
CA ALA A 144 8.44 2.93 3.20
C ALA A 144 9.66 3.57 3.90
N PRO A 145 10.90 3.25 3.47
CA PRO A 145 12.08 3.86 4.05
C PRO A 145 12.06 5.38 3.83
N LEU A 146 12.49 6.13 4.84
CA LEU A 146 12.68 7.57 4.73
C LEU A 146 14.01 7.83 4.01
N ASP A 147 14.02 8.76 3.07
CA ASP A 147 15.25 9.23 2.42
C ASP A 147 15.97 10.18 3.38
N GLN A 148 17.20 9.82 3.77
CA GLN A 148 18.01 10.57 4.74
C GLN A 148 18.39 11.97 4.24
N ARG A 149 18.30 12.23 2.93
CA ARG A 149 18.64 13.54 2.34
C ARG A 149 17.51 14.55 2.48
N LEU A 150 16.28 14.09 2.72
CA LEU A 150 15.08 14.92 2.74
C LEU A 150 14.78 15.39 4.17
N THR A 151 15.55 16.37 4.64
CA THR A 151 15.42 16.97 5.99
C THR A 151 15.01 18.43 5.90
N PHE A 152 14.62 19.05 7.02
CA PHE A 152 14.34 20.49 7.03
C PHE A 152 15.58 21.33 6.69
N ASP A 153 16.76 20.89 7.13
CA ASP A 153 18.01 21.63 6.91
C ASP A 153 18.42 21.66 5.43
N SER A 154 18.04 20.63 4.66
CA SER A 154 18.26 20.58 3.21
C SER A 154 17.12 21.18 2.38
N PHE A 155 16.04 21.64 3.02
CA PHE A 155 14.90 22.25 2.34
C PHE A 155 15.11 23.76 2.16
N VAL A 156 15.21 24.23 0.91
CA VAL A 156 15.39 25.65 0.63
C VAL A 156 14.05 26.39 0.75
N VAL A 157 13.96 27.25 1.76
CA VAL A 157 12.77 28.07 2.02
C VAL A 157 12.81 29.34 1.19
N GLY A 158 11.68 29.65 0.54
CA GLY A 158 11.43 30.90 -0.17
C GLY A 158 9.95 31.26 -0.12
N LYS A 159 9.61 32.48 -0.54
CA LYS A 159 8.25 33.02 -0.48
C LYS A 159 7.14 32.07 -0.98
N PRO A 160 7.33 31.27 -2.06
CA PRO A 160 6.28 30.35 -2.54
C PRO A 160 6.02 29.13 -1.64
N ASN A 161 7.00 28.69 -0.84
CA ASN A 161 6.92 27.47 -0.02
C ASN A 161 7.02 27.74 1.49
N GLU A 162 7.23 29.00 1.89
CA GLU A 162 7.39 29.44 3.27
C GLU A 162 6.23 29.01 4.17
N PHE A 163 4.99 29.15 3.69
CA PHE A 163 3.80 28.75 4.45
C PHE A 163 3.74 27.23 4.68
N ALA A 164 3.96 26.43 3.63
CA ALA A 164 3.99 24.97 3.73
C ALA A 164 5.11 24.50 4.67
N HIS A 165 6.29 25.10 4.57
CA HIS A 165 7.41 24.83 5.46
C HIS A 165 7.08 25.16 6.92
N ALA A 166 6.47 26.33 7.19
CA ALA A 166 6.08 26.73 8.54
C ALA A 166 5.05 25.77 9.16
N CYS A 167 4.04 25.35 8.39
CA CYS A 167 3.07 24.35 8.82
C CYS A 167 3.72 22.99 9.08
N ALA A 168 4.63 22.55 8.21
CA ALA A 168 5.39 21.31 8.38
C ALA A 168 6.24 21.33 9.66
N ARG A 169 6.97 22.42 9.92
CA ARG A 169 7.75 22.59 11.17
C ARG A 169 6.85 22.54 12.39
N ARG A 170 5.69 23.21 12.35
CA ARG A 170 4.74 23.21 13.46
C ARG A 170 4.23 21.81 13.78
N VAL A 171 3.86 21.03 12.76
CA VAL A 171 3.41 19.64 12.92
C VAL A 171 4.53 18.74 13.47
N ALA A 172 5.77 18.95 13.06
CA ALA A 172 6.91 18.20 13.58
C ALA A 172 7.22 18.52 15.05
N GLU A 173 7.08 19.79 15.45
CA GLU A 173 7.30 20.23 16.83
C GLU A 173 6.20 19.73 17.79
N ARG A 174 4.93 19.82 17.35
CA ARG A 174 3.76 19.43 18.14
C ARG A 174 2.77 18.60 17.30
N PRO A 175 3.03 17.30 17.11
CA PRO A 175 2.12 16.44 16.37
C PRO A 175 0.78 16.29 17.09
N ALA A 176 -0.29 16.15 16.30
CA ALA A 176 -1.69 16.05 16.66
C ALA A 176 -2.28 17.31 17.33
N MET A 177 -1.69 18.48 17.08
CA MET A 177 -2.24 19.73 17.61
C MET A 177 -3.54 20.15 16.91
N ALA A 178 -4.47 20.70 17.69
CA ALA A 178 -5.73 21.23 17.16
C ALA A 178 -5.49 22.29 16.08
N GLY A 179 -6.19 22.16 14.96
CA GLY A 179 -6.07 23.06 13.79
C GLY A 179 -4.97 22.68 12.79
N PHE A 180 -4.12 21.68 13.08
CA PHE A 180 -3.09 21.17 12.16
C PHE A 180 -3.18 19.64 11.94
N ASN A 181 -4.33 19.06 12.28
CA ASN A 181 -4.62 17.65 12.06
C ASN A 181 -5.96 17.52 11.31
N PRO A 182 -5.98 16.97 10.08
CA PRO A 182 -4.82 16.55 9.29
C PRO A 182 -3.98 17.72 8.75
N LEU A 183 -2.71 17.49 8.45
CA LEU A 183 -1.90 18.37 7.58
C LEU A 183 -2.03 17.90 6.14
N PHE A 184 -2.57 18.75 5.26
CA PHE A 184 -2.71 18.47 3.83
C PHE A 184 -1.73 19.32 3.01
N LEU A 185 -0.76 18.67 2.37
CA LEU A 185 0.24 19.30 1.50
C LEU A 185 -0.16 19.12 0.04
N TYR A 186 -0.27 20.21 -0.73
CA TYR A 186 -0.60 20.11 -2.14
C TYR A 186 0.22 21.02 -3.02
N GLY A 187 0.30 20.66 -4.30
CA GLY A 187 1.05 21.38 -5.32
C GLY A 187 1.49 20.44 -6.44
N GLY A 188 1.92 20.99 -7.58
CA GLY A 188 2.41 20.19 -8.70
C GLY A 188 3.63 19.32 -8.38
N VAL A 189 4.07 18.57 -9.38
CA VAL A 189 5.24 17.69 -9.30
C VAL A 189 6.50 18.51 -9.01
N GLY A 190 7.38 18.01 -8.14
CA GLY A 190 8.67 18.63 -7.85
C GLY A 190 8.62 19.86 -6.93
N LEU A 191 7.46 20.21 -6.36
CA LEU A 191 7.33 21.37 -5.44
C LEU A 191 7.69 21.05 -3.98
N GLY A 192 8.31 19.90 -3.71
CA GLY A 192 8.84 19.58 -2.39
C GLY A 192 7.85 18.95 -1.40
N LYS A 193 6.68 18.47 -1.84
CA LYS A 193 5.70 17.75 -0.99
C LYS A 193 6.33 16.58 -0.23
N THR A 194 6.90 15.62 -0.97
CA THR A 194 7.59 14.45 -0.42
C THR A 194 8.79 14.86 0.46
N HIS A 195 9.53 15.91 0.08
CA HIS A 195 10.63 16.43 0.91
C HIS A 195 10.11 16.88 2.27
N LEU A 196 9.07 17.72 2.31
CA LEU A 196 8.49 18.19 3.56
C LEU A 196 7.93 17.03 4.41
N MET A 197 7.29 16.03 3.80
CA MET A 197 6.82 14.85 4.54
C MET A 197 7.96 14.09 5.22
N HIS A 198 9.05 13.81 4.49
CA HIS A 198 10.22 13.14 5.03
C HIS A 198 10.91 14.00 6.12
N ALA A 199 10.97 15.31 5.91
CA ALA A 199 11.53 16.24 6.88
C ALA A 199 10.73 16.26 8.19
N ILE A 200 9.40 16.24 8.12
CA ILE A 200 8.53 16.08 9.29
C ILE A 200 8.84 14.75 9.99
N ALA A 201 8.92 13.66 9.23
CA ALA A 201 9.15 12.33 9.79
C ALA A 201 10.49 12.23 10.53
N TRP A 202 11.57 12.75 9.94
CA TRP A 202 12.88 12.81 10.57
C TRP A 202 12.90 13.67 11.83
N ALA A 203 12.28 14.85 11.77
CA ALA A 203 12.22 15.75 12.92
C ALA A 203 11.40 15.15 14.08
N ILE A 204 10.29 14.45 13.80
CA ILE A 204 9.52 13.75 14.83
C ILE A 204 10.34 12.61 15.42
N ARG A 205 11.00 11.78 14.60
CA ARG A 205 11.86 10.69 15.10
C ARG A 205 13.01 11.18 15.96
N ALA A 206 13.55 12.36 15.67
CA ALA A 206 14.63 12.97 16.44
C ALA A 206 14.14 13.57 17.78
N ASN A 207 12.98 14.25 17.78
CA ASN A 207 12.49 15.00 18.94
C ASN A 207 11.51 14.23 19.82
N HIS A 208 10.82 13.24 19.26
CA HIS A 208 9.79 12.41 19.89
C HIS A 208 10.03 10.93 19.51
N PRO A 209 11.17 10.33 19.89
CA PRO A 209 11.54 8.96 19.50
C PRO A 209 10.55 7.89 19.97
N GLU A 210 9.73 8.21 20.98
CA GLU A 210 8.66 7.36 21.49
C GLU A 210 7.41 7.33 20.59
N ARG A 211 7.29 8.24 19.61
CA ARG A 211 6.15 8.33 18.69
C ARG A 211 6.45 7.63 17.37
N PRO A 212 5.88 6.44 17.09
CA PRO A 212 6.18 5.73 15.86
C PRO A 212 5.59 6.44 14.64
N VAL A 213 6.45 6.74 13.67
CA VAL A 213 6.08 7.43 12.42
C VAL A 213 6.06 6.43 11.26
N ALA A 214 4.88 6.26 10.65
CA ALA A 214 4.69 5.48 9.44
C ALA A 214 4.50 6.35 8.21
N TYR A 215 5.29 6.08 7.17
CA TYR A 215 5.21 6.73 5.87
C TYR A 215 4.94 5.70 4.77
N MET A 216 4.02 6.02 3.86
CA MET A 216 3.71 5.21 2.68
C MET A 216 2.98 6.03 1.61
N SER A 217 2.92 5.54 0.37
CA SER A 217 2.01 6.08 -0.64
C SER A 217 0.56 5.68 -0.36
N ALA A 218 -0.40 6.46 -0.88
CA ALA A 218 -1.82 6.16 -0.82
C ALA A 218 -2.15 4.80 -1.47
N GLU A 219 -1.45 4.45 -2.55
CA GLU A 219 -1.59 3.15 -3.19
C GLU A 219 -1.16 1.99 -2.29
N LYS A 220 0.00 2.12 -1.62
CA LYS A 220 0.49 1.11 -0.68
C LYS A 220 -0.47 0.95 0.50
N PHE A 221 -1.01 2.05 1.02
CA PHE A 221 -2.00 2.03 2.08
C PHE A 221 -3.25 1.22 1.68
N MET A 222 -3.86 1.58 0.54
CA MET A 222 -5.08 0.91 0.07
C MET A 222 -4.88 -0.56 -0.23
N TYR A 223 -3.73 -0.91 -0.80
CA TYR A 223 -3.40 -2.30 -1.05
C TYR A 223 -3.40 -3.15 0.23
N ARG A 224 -2.75 -2.65 1.28
CA ARG A 224 -2.69 -3.37 2.56
C ARG A 224 -4.05 -3.45 3.23
N PHE A 225 -4.83 -2.39 3.14
CA PHE A 225 -6.19 -2.34 3.65
C PHE A 225 -7.05 -3.46 3.03
N ILE A 226 -7.06 -3.57 1.70
CA ILE A 226 -7.82 -4.61 0.98
C ILE A 226 -7.27 -6.01 1.28
N GLY A 227 -5.94 -6.16 1.37
CA GLY A 227 -5.31 -7.42 1.75
C GLY A 227 -5.79 -7.92 3.11
N ALA A 228 -5.89 -7.01 4.09
CA ALA A 228 -6.39 -7.32 5.43
C ALA A 228 -7.87 -7.71 5.41
N LEU A 229 -8.70 -6.99 4.65
CA LEU A 229 -10.12 -7.34 4.48
C LEU A 229 -10.31 -8.72 3.86
N ARG A 230 -9.61 -9.03 2.75
CA ARG A 230 -9.73 -10.31 2.04
C ARG A 230 -9.16 -11.48 2.82
N GLY A 231 -8.11 -11.25 3.60
CA GLY A 231 -7.47 -12.26 4.42
C GLY A 231 -8.19 -12.56 5.73
N GLY A 232 -9.24 -11.81 6.09
CA GLY A 232 -9.87 -11.89 7.41
C GLY A 232 -8.99 -11.34 8.55
N ASN A 233 -7.88 -10.67 8.22
CA ASN A 233 -6.88 -10.17 9.18
C ASN A 233 -7.10 -8.68 9.52
N THR A 234 -8.34 -8.19 9.43
CA THR A 234 -8.70 -6.80 9.76
C THR A 234 -8.24 -6.40 11.16
N MET A 235 -8.26 -7.33 12.11
CA MET A 235 -7.81 -7.08 13.49
C MET A 235 -6.30 -6.78 13.57
N GLU A 236 -5.49 -7.51 12.81
CA GLU A 236 -4.03 -7.29 12.74
C GLU A 236 -3.71 -5.94 12.10
N PHE A 237 -4.41 -5.60 11.01
CA PHE A 237 -4.28 -4.31 10.34
C PHE A 237 -4.67 -3.13 11.25
N LYS A 238 -5.78 -3.27 11.99
CA LYS A 238 -6.20 -2.28 13.00
C LYS A 238 -5.16 -2.16 14.13
N ALA A 239 -4.57 -3.26 14.58
CA ALA A 239 -3.50 -3.22 15.59
C ALA A 239 -2.25 -2.48 15.08
N GLN A 240 -1.85 -2.73 13.82
CA GLN A 240 -0.73 -2.05 13.16
C GLN A 240 -0.98 -0.54 13.00
N LEU A 241 -2.20 -0.14 12.62
CA LEU A 241 -2.58 1.27 12.55
C LEU A 241 -2.67 1.93 13.94
N ARG A 242 -3.05 1.20 14.98
CA ARG A 242 -3.05 1.73 16.37
C ARG A 242 -1.65 1.91 16.93
N SER A 243 -0.69 1.09 16.50
CA SER A 243 0.70 1.18 16.96
C SER A 243 1.46 2.38 16.41
N VAL A 244 0.92 3.11 15.42
CA VAL A 244 1.55 4.32 14.89
C VAL A 244 0.92 5.56 15.51
N ASP A 245 1.72 6.57 15.82
CA ASP A 245 1.24 7.86 16.34
C ASP A 245 1.17 8.94 15.27
N VAL A 246 1.93 8.75 14.20
CA VAL A 246 1.94 9.62 13.03
C VAL A 246 1.81 8.78 11.77
N LEU A 247 0.75 9.02 11.00
CA LEU A 247 0.53 8.40 9.69
C LEU A 247 0.75 9.43 8.58
N MET A 248 1.62 9.10 7.63
CA MET A 248 1.95 9.93 6.48
C MET A 248 1.60 9.20 5.19
N ILE A 249 0.69 9.78 4.41
CA ILE A 249 0.20 9.22 3.14
C ILE A 249 0.59 10.15 1.98
N ASP A 250 1.50 9.69 1.13
CA ASP A 250 1.95 10.45 -0.06
C ASP A 250 1.06 10.14 -1.28
N ASP A 251 0.97 11.10 -2.19
CA ASP A 251 0.35 10.96 -3.51
C ASP A 251 -1.11 10.47 -3.53
N LEU A 252 -2.00 11.14 -2.78
CA LEU A 252 -3.42 10.80 -2.73
C LEU A 252 -4.12 10.86 -4.10
N GLN A 253 -3.57 11.60 -5.07
CA GLN A 253 -4.10 11.68 -6.43
C GLN A 253 -4.22 10.30 -7.12
N PHE A 254 -3.43 9.30 -6.71
CA PHE A 254 -3.54 7.94 -7.26
C PHE A 254 -4.80 7.18 -6.84
N LEU A 255 -5.58 7.73 -5.89
CA LEU A 255 -6.89 7.20 -5.50
C LEU A 255 -8.05 7.79 -6.32
N ILE A 256 -7.82 8.87 -7.08
CA ILE A 256 -8.88 9.57 -7.83
C ILE A 256 -9.46 8.65 -8.92
N GLY A 257 -10.80 8.65 -9.04
CA GLY A 257 -11.54 7.87 -10.03
C GLY A 257 -11.75 6.39 -9.65
N LYS A 258 -11.42 6.02 -8.41
CA LYS A 258 -11.63 4.69 -7.83
C LYS A 258 -12.63 4.78 -6.67
N ASP A 259 -13.91 4.99 -6.96
CA ASP A 259 -14.92 5.42 -5.97
C ASP A 259 -14.98 4.55 -4.70
N ASN A 260 -15.10 3.22 -4.83
CA ASN A 260 -15.10 2.32 -3.67
C ASN A 260 -13.78 2.37 -2.85
N THR A 261 -12.65 2.68 -3.49
CA THR A 261 -11.34 2.80 -2.81
C THR A 261 -11.24 4.11 -2.04
N GLN A 262 -11.86 5.18 -2.56
CA GLN A 262 -11.89 6.49 -1.92
C GLN A 262 -12.78 6.49 -0.68
N GLU A 263 -13.98 5.90 -0.76
CA GLU A 263 -14.89 5.79 0.38
C GLU A 263 -14.23 5.05 1.54
N GLU A 264 -13.60 3.92 1.25
CA GLU A 264 -12.95 3.09 2.25
C GLU A 264 -11.70 3.76 2.86
N PHE A 265 -10.91 4.45 2.04
CA PHE A 265 -9.83 5.31 2.53
C PHE A 265 -10.37 6.33 3.52
N PHE A 266 -11.47 7.00 3.18
CA PHE A 266 -12.07 8.06 3.99
C PHE A 266 -12.58 7.56 5.33
N HIS A 267 -13.25 6.40 5.37
CA HIS A 267 -13.69 5.79 6.63
C HIS A 267 -12.52 5.41 7.53
N THR A 268 -11.49 4.79 6.97
CA THR A 268 -10.28 4.44 7.73
C THR A 268 -9.54 5.70 8.22
N PHE A 269 -9.47 6.72 7.37
CA PHE A 269 -8.84 7.99 7.67
C PHE A 269 -9.53 8.70 8.85
N ASN A 270 -10.85 8.84 8.82
CA ASN A 270 -11.61 9.49 9.89
C ASN A 270 -11.42 8.78 11.23
N ALA A 271 -11.44 7.44 11.22
CA ALA A 271 -11.20 6.68 12.45
C ALA A 271 -9.82 6.95 13.07
N LEU A 272 -8.80 7.20 12.25
CA LEU A 272 -7.47 7.57 12.74
C LEU A 272 -7.42 9.00 13.27
N VAL A 273 -8.15 9.92 12.65
CA VAL A 273 -8.31 11.31 13.16
C VAL A 273 -8.97 11.27 14.53
N ASP A 274 -10.07 10.52 14.67
CA ASP A 274 -10.84 10.39 15.91
C ASP A 274 -10.02 9.74 17.03
N ALA A 275 -9.07 8.86 16.67
CA ALA A 275 -8.13 8.26 17.61
C ALA A 275 -7.00 9.20 18.06
N GLY A 276 -7.02 10.47 17.66
CA GLY A 276 -6.03 11.48 18.05
C GLY A 276 -4.66 11.28 17.41
N LYS A 277 -4.55 10.48 16.35
CA LYS A 277 -3.29 10.27 15.61
C LYS A 277 -2.99 11.49 14.74
N GLN A 278 -1.71 11.87 14.60
CA GLN A 278 -1.35 12.88 13.61
C GLN A 278 -1.42 12.28 12.21
N ILE A 279 -2.11 12.96 11.30
CA ILE A 279 -2.15 12.56 9.89
C ILE A 279 -1.52 13.64 9.03
N VAL A 280 -0.66 13.23 8.10
CA VAL A 280 -0.09 14.09 7.05
C VAL A 280 -0.40 13.45 5.71
N VAL A 281 -1.00 14.22 4.79
CA VAL A 281 -1.37 13.74 3.46
C VAL A 281 -0.79 14.66 2.41
N SER A 282 -0.36 14.12 1.27
CA SER A 282 -0.01 14.91 0.10
C SER A 282 -0.91 14.62 -1.11
N ALA A 283 -1.09 15.62 -1.97
CA ALA A 283 -1.74 15.45 -3.27
C ALA A 283 -1.21 16.44 -4.33
N ASP A 284 -1.42 16.14 -5.60
CA ASP A 284 -1.09 17.07 -6.69
C ASP A 284 -2.07 18.25 -6.82
N LYS A 285 -3.28 18.12 -6.26
CA LYS A 285 -4.35 19.12 -6.34
C LYS A 285 -4.94 19.40 -4.96
N SER A 286 -5.50 20.60 -4.82
CA SER A 286 -6.26 20.97 -3.63
C SER A 286 -7.54 20.12 -3.51
N PRO A 287 -8.12 19.95 -2.31
CA PRO A 287 -9.35 19.18 -2.08
C PRO A 287 -10.66 19.73 -2.68
N ASN A 288 -10.60 20.73 -3.58
CA ASN A 288 -11.77 21.42 -4.16
C ASN A 288 -12.24 20.80 -5.48
#